data_AF-A0A963EN52-F1
#
_entry.id   AF-A0A963EN52-F1
#
_cell.length_a   1.000
_cell.length_b   1.000
_cell.length_c   1.000
_cell.angle_alpha   90.00
_cell.angle_beta   90.00
_cell.angle_gamma   90.00
#
_symmetry.space_group_name_H-M   'P 1'
#
loop_
_entity.id
_entity.type
_entity.pdbx_description
1 polymer ?
#
loop_
_entity_poly.entity_id
_entity_poly.type
_entity_poly.pdbx_seq_one_letter_code
_entity_poly.pdbx_strand_id
1 'polypeptide(L)'
;MPQPAPAITRLQDIPQYQAQRQPDATALWWEGEAISYAALQARIHALTRRLAASGPAGERIAVLAWNCPEFVELLYAVPAAGKILVPLNARLAPAELTWQLQHSGARLVFADAGLRATHLPQPVAADSPRIVEFGEPHAQWLASGPCSPPPRTAVDDPAWILYTSGSTGRPRGAVLTHRSFLAGLASAALARPVQPGDRYYYPFPLFHVAAHNVLLQHRHGAAVVLAPSFEASAALTACRELGVTSMSLAPTMLAMLLDHPDFRPEDLSWVRSIGYGASAMPVTLLRRLLRETAVDLCQSYGMTELSGSVAFLTAEDHRAAAESQPGLLKSVGRVLPTAEVRIADDAGDTLPCGAEGEILVRAEQCMAGY
;
A
#
# COMPACT_ATOMS: atom_id res chain seq x y z
N MET A 1 -0.56 17.76 31.47
CA MET A 1 0.40 17.57 30.36
C MET A 1 -0.19 16.53 29.42
N PRO A 2 -0.19 16.75 28.09
CA PRO A 2 -0.57 15.68 27.16
C PRO A 2 0.37 14.49 27.36
N GLN A 3 -0.20 13.29 27.42
CA GLN A 3 0.56 12.04 27.55
C GLN A 3 1.50 11.92 26.34
N PRO A 4 2.76 11.49 26.50
CA PRO A 4 3.65 11.30 25.37
C PRO A 4 3.02 10.32 24.38
N ALA A 5 2.96 10.71 23.10
CA ALA A 5 2.37 9.88 22.07
C ALA A 5 3.13 8.53 22.00
N PRO A 6 2.42 7.39 21.93
CA PRO A 6 3.04 6.08 21.98
C PRO A 6 3.98 5.87 20.78
N ALA A 7 5.05 5.11 20.97
CA ALA A 7 5.93 4.71 19.89
C ALA A 7 5.16 3.90 18.84
N ILE A 8 5.39 4.17 17.55
CA ILE A 8 4.79 3.42 16.45
C ILE A 8 5.52 2.07 16.33
N THR A 9 4.92 1.02 16.86
CA THR A 9 5.46 -0.35 16.88
C THR A 9 4.57 -1.34 16.15
N ARG A 10 3.34 -0.94 15.83
CA ARG A 10 2.34 -1.70 15.09
C ARG A 10 1.61 -0.80 14.09
N LEU A 11 0.88 -1.40 13.16
CA LEU A 11 0.25 -0.66 12.08
C LEU A 11 -0.81 0.32 12.62
N GLN A 12 -1.60 -0.11 13.59
CA GLN A 12 -2.64 0.71 14.22
C GLN A 12 -2.11 1.88 15.04
N ASP A 13 -0.84 1.83 15.46
CA ASP A 13 -0.23 2.92 16.20
C ASP A 13 -0.08 4.16 15.29
N ILE A 14 -0.01 3.99 13.96
CA ILE A 14 0.13 5.06 12.98
C ILE A 14 -1.04 6.07 13.05
N PRO A 15 -2.30 5.68 12.75
CA PRO A 15 -3.42 6.62 12.80
C PRO A 15 -3.69 7.11 14.22
N GLN A 16 -3.45 6.27 15.25
CA GLN A 16 -3.61 6.67 16.64
C GLN A 16 -2.64 7.80 17.02
N TYR A 17 -1.37 7.68 16.64
CA TYR A 17 -0.34 8.69 16.89
C TYR A 17 -0.70 10.01 16.21
N GLN A 18 -1.16 9.97 14.97
CA GLN A 18 -1.53 11.19 14.24
C GLN A 18 -2.81 11.84 14.78
N ALA A 19 -3.81 11.06 15.15
CA ALA A 19 -5.03 11.58 15.77
C ALA A 19 -4.77 12.30 17.10
N GLN A 20 -3.73 11.91 17.83
CA GLN A 20 -3.32 12.61 19.07
C GLN A 20 -2.53 13.89 18.80
N ARG A 21 -1.73 13.94 17.73
CA ARG A 21 -0.85 15.08 17.43
C ARG A 21 -1.49 16.15 16.55
N GLN A 22 -2.35 15.74 15.63
CA GLN A 22 -2.99 16.62 14.64
C GLN A 22 -4.38 16.07 14.26
N PRO A 23 -5.33 16.04 15.22
CA PRO A 23 -6.65 15.44 15.03
C PRO A 23 -7.41 15.98 13.83
N ASP A 24 -7.28 17.29 13.57
CA ASP A 24 -8.02 18.00 12.52
C ASP A 24 -7.32 17.99 11.16
N ALA A 25 -6.07 17.51 11.08
CA ALA A 25 -5.38 17.38 9.80
C ALA A 25 -6.03 16.30 8.94
N THR A 26 -6.09 16.54 7.63
CA THR A 26 -6.65 15.60 6.66
C THR A 26 -5.80 14.34 6.57
N ALA A 27 -6.39 13.18 6.83
CA ALA A 27 -5.79 11.88 6.56
C ALA A 27 -6.10 11.43 5.13
N LEU A 28 -7.36 11.52 4.70
CA LEU A 28 -7.81 11.12 3.37
C LEU A 28 -8.57 12.25 2.67
N TRP A 29 -8.34 12.38 1.37
CA TRP A 29 -9.27 13.02 0.45
C TRP A 29 -9.94 11.93 -0.39
N TRP A 30 -11.27 11.91 -0.40
CA TRP A 30 -12.08 10.93 -1.13
C TRP A 30 -13.30 11.62 -1.74
N GLU A 31 -13.45 11.55 -3.07
CA GLU A 31 -14.61 12.08 -3.81
C GLU A 31 -15.02 13.52 -3.43
N GLY A 32 -14.03 14.40 -3.19
CA GLY A 32 -14.24 15.80 -2.83
C GLY A 32 -14.38 16.07 -1.32
N GLU A 33 -14.43 15.03 -0.50
CA GLU A 33 -14.52 15.15 0.96
C GLU A 33 -13.17 14.93 1.64
N ALA A 34 -12.95 15.66 2.73
CA ALA A 34 -11.80 15.51 3.61
C ALA A 34 -12.18 14.71 4.86
N ILE A 35 -11.44 13.63 5.12
CA ILE A 35 -11.55 12.83 6.35
C ILE A 35 -10.33 13.14 7.21
N SER A 36 -10.55 13.66 8.42
CA SER A 36 -9.48 13.98 9.34
C SER A 36 -8.87 12.74 10.02
N TYR A 37 -7.67 12.87 10.58
CA TYR A 37 -7.06 11.79 11.38
C TYR A 37 -7.92 11.38 12.58
N ALA A 38 -8.59 12.32 13.24
CA ALA A 38 -9.52 12.00 14.33
C ALA A 38 -10.72 11.18 13.84
N ALA A 39 -11.31 11.56 12.70
CA ALA A 39 -12.44 10.84 12.12
C ALA A 39 -12.05 9.43 11.67
N LEU A 40 -10.91 9.30 10.96
CA LEU A 40 -10.37 8.01 10.54
C LEU A 40 -10.08 7.10 11.74
N GLN A 41 -9.40 7.62 12.76
CA GLN A 41 -9.07 6.86 13.97
C GLN A 41 -10.32 6.42 14.74
N ALA A 42 -11.36 7.25 14.82
CA ALA A 42 -12.61 6.88 15.47
C ALA A 42 -13.27 5.67 14.79
N ARG A 43 -13.29 5.65 13.46
CA ARG A 43 -13.83 4.55 12.65
C ARG A 43 -12.99 3.28 12.79
N ILE A 44 -11.66 3.39 12.69
CA ILE A 44 -10.72 2.28 12.93
C ILE A 44 -10.94 1.71 14.33
N HIS A 45 -11.04 2.55 15.35
CA HIS A 45 -11.21 2.11 16.73
C HIS A 45 -12.55 1.38 16.94
N ALA A 46 -13.64 1.87 16.35
CA ALA A 46 -14.94 1.21 16.39
C ALA A 46 -14.92 -0.17 15.70
N LEU A 47 -14.36 -0.25 14.48
CA LEU A 47 -14.19 -1.52 13.76
C LEU A 47 -13.32 -2.50 14.54
N THR A 48 -12.22 -2.03 15.12
CA THR A 48 -11.30 -2.87 15.90
C THR A 48 -12.03 -3.58 17.03
N ARG A 49 -12.88 -2.87 17.80
CA ARG A 49 -13.64 -3.47 18.90
C ARG A 49 -14.63 -4.54 18.41
N ARG A 50 -15.30 -4.27 17.29
CA ARG A 50 -16.26 -5.21 16.70
C ARG A 50 -15.57 -6.46 16.15
N LEU A 51 -14.45 -6.29 15.46
CA LEU A 51 -13.62 -7.36 14.90
C LEU A 51 -12.97 -8.23 15.98
N ALA A 52 -12.50 -7.61 17.07
CA ALA A 52 -11.93 -8.33 18.21
C ALA A 52 -12.96 -9.26 18.88
N ALA A 53 -14.23 -8.88 18.86
CA ALA A 53 -15.33 -9.69 19.37
C ALA A 53 -15.84 -10.73 18.35
N SER A 54 -15.44 -10.66 17.09
CA SER A 54 -15.83 -11.62 16.06
C SER A 54 -14.77 -12.71 15.89
N GLY A 55 -14.92 -13.83 16.57
CA GLY A 55 -14.05 -15.02 16.45
C GLY A 55 -12.69 -14.89 17.15
N PRO A 56 -11.85 -15.94 17.11
CA PRO A 56 -10.56 -16.00 17.84
C PRO A 56 -9.43 -15.18 17.19
N ALA A 57 -8.44 -14.75 17.95
CA ALA A 57 -7.23 -14.11 17.41
C ALA A 57 -6.54 -14.99 16.34
N GLY A 58 -5.87 -14.36 15.37
CA GLY A 58 -5.20 -15.02 14.23
C GLY A 58 -6.14 -15.44 13.09
N GLU A 59 -7.44 -15.20 13.22
CA GLU A 59 -8.39 -15.45 12.14
C GLU A 59 -8.20 -14.47 10.97
N ARG A 60 -8.45 -14.97 9.75
CA ARG A 60 -8.27 -14.20 8.52
C ARG A 60 -9.56 -13.49 8.15
N ILE A 61 -9.45 -12.20 7.84
CA ILE A 61 -10.54 -11.34 7.40
C ILE A 61 -10.21 -10.88 5.99
N ALA A 62 -11.01 -11.30 5.02
CA ALA A 62 -10.79 -10.94 3.63
C ALA A 62 -11.50 -9.63 3.26
N VAL A 63 -10.95 -8.92 2.29
CA VAL A 63 -11.56 -7.71 1.72
C VAL A 63 -11.59 -7.82 0.21
N LEU A 64 -12.78 -7.74 -0.38
CA LEU A 64 -13.00 -7.71 -1.83
C LEU A 64 -13.63 -6.36 -2.22
N ALA A 65 -12.78 -5.39 -2.50
CA ALA A 65 -13.21 -4.04 -2.81
C ALA A 65 -12.27 -3.34 -3.79
N TRP A 66 -12.81 -2.33 -4.47
CA TRP A 66 -12.02 -1.26 -5.06
C TRP A 66 -11.49 -0.34 -3.95
N ASN A 67 -10.70 0.66 -4.33
CA ASN A 67 -10.22 1.64 -3.36
C ASN A 67 -11.41 2.40 -2.78
N CYS A 68 -11.49 2.49 -1.46
CA CYS A 68 -12.46 3.30 -0.73
C CYS A 68 -11.94 3.56 0.71
N PRO A 69 -12.49 4.54 1.43
CA PRO A 69 -12.13 4.80 2.83
C PRO A 69 -12.33 3.59 3.74
N GLU A 70 -13.40 2.82 3.55
CA GLU A 70 -13.69 1.60 4.32
C GLU A 70 -12.57 0.57 4.20
N PHE A 71 -11.97 0.43 3.01
CA PHE A 71 -10.83 -0.45 2.84
C PHE A 71 -9.61 0.09 3.59
N VAL A 72 -9.34 1.40 3.54
CA VAL A 72 -8.26 2.03 4.33
C VAL A 72 -8.44 1.80 5.82
N GLU A 73 -9.67 1.85 6.34
CA GLU A 73 -9.95 1.55 7.74
C GLU A 73 -9.55 0.12 8.11
N LEU A 74 -9.89 -0.85 7.25
CA LEU A 74 -9.59 -2.27 7.46
C LEU A 74 -8.09 -2.58 7.42
N LEU A 75 -7.28 -1.77 6.70
CA LEU A 75 -5.81 -1.86 6.73
C LEU A 75 -5.24 -1.81 8.15
N TYR A 76 -5.91 -1.06 9.03
CA TYR A 76 -5.51 -0.85 10.43
C TYR A 76 -6.37 -1.66 11.40
N ALA A 77 -7.70 -1.67 11.23
CA ALA A 77 -8.63 -2.22 12.21
C ALA A 77 -8.54 -3.75 12.35
N VAL A 78 -8.31 -4.46 11.24
CA VAL A 78 -8.15 -5.92 11.24
C VAL A 78 -6.91 -6.33 12.05
N PRO A 79 -5.69 -5.85 11.74
CA PRO A 79 -4.53 -6.20 12.54
C PRO A 79 -4.59 -5.63 13.97
N ALA A 80 -5.22 -4.47 14.20
CA ALA A 80 -5.47 -3.96 15.56
C ALA A 80 -6.33 -4.91 16.41
N ALA A 81 -7.22 -5.67 15.78
CA ALA A 81 -8.08 -6.66 16.45
C ALA A 81 -7.38 -8.00 16.69
N GLY A 82 -6.08 -8.12 16.39
CA GLY A 82 -5.35 -9.39 16.45
C GLY A 82 -5.79 -10.37 15.36
N LYS A 83 -6.26 -9.85 14.22
CA LYS A 83 -6.71 -10.61 13.05
C LYS A 83 -5.77 -10.35 11.87
N ILE A 84 -5.85 -11.18 10.85
CA ILE A 84 -4.96 -11.09 9.69
C ILE A 84 -5.77 -10.62 8.49
N LEU A 85 -5.39 -9.48 7.91
CA LEU A 85 -6.04 -8.92 6.72
C LEU A 85 -5.66 -9.72 5.47
N VAL A 86 -6.64 -10.07 4.66
CA VAL A 86 -6.44 -10.75 3.37
C VAL A 86 -7.09 -9.94 2.25
N PRO A 87 -6.40 -8.93 1.72
CA PRO A 87 -6.86 -8.20 0.55
C PRO A 87 -6.97 -9.12 -0.66
N LEU A 88 -8.15 -9.19 -1.28
CA LEU A 88 -8.39 -9.98 -2.48
C LEU A 88 -8.28 -9.10 -3.72
N ASN A 89 -7.68 -9.63 -4.77
CA ASN A 89 -7.57 -8.91 -6.04
C ASN A 89 -8.92 -8.89 -6.76
N ALA A 90 -9.60 -7.73 -6.72
CA ALA A 90 -10.90 -7.50 -7.33
C ALA A 90 -10.96 -7.70 -8.86
N ARG A 91 -9.82 -7.90 -9.52
CA ARG A 91 -9.74 -8.19 -10.97
C ARG A 91 -9.68 -9.68 -11.30
N LEU A 92 -9.58 -10.55 -10.30
CA LEU A 92 -9.52 -12.00 -10.51
C LEU A 92 -10.89 -12.57 -10.87
N ALA A 93 -10.88 -13.66 -11.62
CA ALA A 93 -12.11 -14.37 -11.94
C ALA A 93 -12.73 -14.99 -10.67
N PRO A 94 -14.05 -15.22 -10.63
CA PRO A 94 -14.75 -15.78 -9.47
C PRO A 94 -14.14 -17.09 -8.93
N ALA A 95 -13.66 -17.97 -9.82
CA ALA A 95 -13.03 -19.23 -9.45
C ALA A 95 -11.70 -19.03 -8.70
N GLU A 96 -10.89 -18.06 -9.12
CA GLU A 96 -9.61 -17.72 -8.50
C GLU A 96 -9.82 -17.07 -7.12
N LEU A 97 -10.81 -16.19 -7.00
CA LEU A 97 -11.21 -15.58 -5.72
C LEU A 97 -11.75 -16.62 -4.73
N THR A 98 -12.57 -17.56 -5.21
CA THR A 98 -13.07 -18.67 -4.41
C THR A 98 -11.91 -19.51 -3.87
N TRP A 99 -10.93 -19.80 -4.73
CA TRP A 99 -9.71 -20.51 -4.32
C TRP A 99 -8.93 -19.72 -3.25
N GLN A 100 -8.70 -18.41 -3.43
CA GLN A 100 -7.98 -17.59 -2.44
C GLN A 100 -8.70 -17.50 -1.09
N LEU A 101 -10.03 -17.39 -1.11
CA LEU A 101 -10.85 -17.41 0.10
C LEU A 101 -10.73 -18.73 0.85
N GLN A 102 -10.81 -19.85 0.14
CA GLN A 102 -10.66 -21.19 0.72
C GLN A 102 -9.23 -21.41 1.25
N HIS A 103 -8.22 -21.06 0.46
CA HIS A 103 -6.81 -21.21 0.82
C HIS A 103 -6.43 -20.35 2.03
N SER A 104 -6.89 -19.09 2.07
CA SER A 104 -6.67 -18.23 3.24
C SER A 104 -7.45 -18.73 4.46
N GLY A 105 -8.55 -19.46 4.28
CA GLY A 105 -9.47 -19.85 5.35
C GLY A 105 -10.12 -18.64 6.02
N ALA A 106 -10.33 -17.55 5.27
CA ALA A 106 -11.04 -16.38 5.77
C ALA A 106 -12.49 -16.74 6.13
N ARG A 107 -12.95 -16.28 7.29
CA ARG A 107 -14.31 -16.57 7.81
C ARG A 107 -15.24 -15.37 7.79
N LEU A 108 -14.68 -14.18 7.58
CA LEU A 108 -15.39 -12.92 7.39
C LEU A 108 -14.84 -12.24 6.16
N VAL A 109 -15.72 -11.74 5.29
CA VAL A 109 -15.39 -11.00 4.08
C VAL A 109 -16.08 -9.64 4.13
N PHE A 110 -15.32 -8.57 4.00
CA PHE A 110 -15.85 -7.25 3.66
C PHE A 110 -15.85 -7.11 2.14
N ALA A 111 -16.94 -6.63 1.55
CA ALA A 111 -17.03 -6.55 0.10
C ALA A 111 -17.81 -5.34 -0.41
N ASP A 112 -17.40 -4.82 -1.57
CA ASP A 112 -18.29 -3.97 -2.37
C ASP A 112 -19.50 -4.78 -2.85
N ALA A 113 -20.69 -4.19 -2.78
CA ALA A 113 -21.93 -4.86 -3.19
C ALA A 113 -21.87 -5.35 -4.66
N GLY A 114 -21.33 -4.53 -5.56
CA GLY A 114 -21.17 -4.87 -6.98
C GLY A 114 -20.20 -6.04 -7.21
N LEU A 115 -19.07 -6.07 -6.49
CA LEU A 115 -18.11 -7.17 -6.58
C LEU A 115 -18.65 -8.44 -5.94
N ARG A 116 -19.32 -8.34 -4.79
CA ARG A 116 -19.99 -9.49 -4.15
C ARG A 116 -20.96 -10.15 -5.12
N ALA A 117 -21.85 -9.39 -5.75
CA ALA A 117 -22.90 -9.91 -6.62
C ALA A 117 -22.36 -10.68 -7.83
N THR A 118 -21.15 -10.34 -8.28
CA THR A 118 -20.53 -10.88 -9.51
C THR A 118 -19.45 -11.92 -9.25
N HIS A 119 -18.76 -11.85 -8.11
CA HIS A 119 -17.56 -12.66 -7.84
C HIS A 119 -17.69 -13.64 -6.69
N LEU A 120 -18.54 -13.37 -5.70
CA LEU A 120 -18.69 -14.22 -4.54
C LEU A 120 -19.89 -15.16 -4.71
N PRO A 121 -19.74 -16.46 -4.45
CA PRO A 121 -20.87 -17.37 -4.50
C PRO A 121 -21.90 -16.98 -3.43
N GLN A 122 -23.18 -17.19 -3.73
CA GLN A 122 -24.20 -17.16 -2.69
C GLN A 122 -23.83 -18.18 -1.61
N PRO A 123 -24.02 -17.88 -0.31
CA PRO A 123 -23.70 -18.83 0.75
C PRO A 123 -24.62 -20.06 0.64
N VAL A 124 -24.12 -21.14 0.03
CA VAL A 124 -24.86 -22.40 -0.15
C VAL A 124 -24.54 -23.41 0.95
N ALA A 125 -23.43 -23.24 1.68
CA ALA A 125 -22.96 -24.16 2.71
C ALA A 125 -22.81 -23.50 4.08
N ALA A 126 -22.93 -24.30 5.14
CA ALA A 126 -22.75 -23.85 6.53
C ALA A 126 -21.34 -23.27 6.81
N ASP A 127 -20.35 -23.65 6.01
CA ASP A 127 -18.94 -23.21 6.13
C ASP A 127 -18.60 -21.96 5.31
N SER A 128 -19.56 -21.36 4.60
CA SER A 128 -19.33 -20.13 3.84
C SER A 128 -18.96 -18.97 4.77
N PRO A 129 -18.01 -18.11 4.39
CA PRO A 129 -17.65 -16.97 5.22
C PRO A 129 -18.83 -16.01 5.35
N ARG A 130 -18.94 -15.37 6.51
CA ARG A 130 -19.89 -14.26 6.71
C ARG A 130 -19.47 -13.11 5.81
N ILE A 131 -20.42 -12.50 5.10
CA ILE A 131 -20.15 -11.34 4.24
C ILE A 131 -20.76 -10.08 4.88
N VAL A 132 -19.99 -9.00 4.90
CA VAL A 132 -20.41 -7.65 5.29
C VAL A 132 -20.18 -6.73 4.10
N GLU A 133 -21.26 -6.21 3.54
CA GLU A 133 -21.16 -5.25 2.44
C GLU A 133 -20.81 -3.86 2.95
N PHE A 134 -20.03 -3.11 2.16
CA PHE A 134 -19.85 -1.68 2.37
C PHE A 134 -21.17 -0.92 2.18
N GLY A 135 -21.30 0.22 2.85
CA GLY A 135 -22.56 0.95 3.03
C GLY A 135 -23.24 0.64 4.38
N GLU A 136 -24.55 0.48 4.37
CA GLU A 136 -25.35 0.35 5.61
C GLU A 136 -24.93 -0.82 6.52
N PRO A 137 -24.64 -2.05 6.01
CA PRO A 137 -24.17 -3.13 6.89
C PRO A 137 -22.84 -2.83 7.58
N HIS A 138 -21.92 -2.16 6.88
CA HIS A 138 -20.65 -1.68 7.44
C HIS A 138 -20.87 -0.56 8.48
N ALA A 139 -21.78 0.38 8.21
CA ALA A 139 -22.16 1.42 9.16
C ALA A 139 -22.73 0.84 10.47
N GLN A 140 -23.55 -0.20 10.38
CA GLN A 140 -24.06 -0.93 11.55
C GLN A 140 -22.94 -1.62 12.34
N TRP A 141 -21.91 -2.12 11.66
CA TRP A 141 -20.70 -2.66 12.31
C TRP A 141 -19.95 -1.62 13.12
N LEU A 142 -19.84 -0.38 12.61
CA LEU A 142 -19.25 0.76 13.33
C LEU A 142 -20.07 1.12 14.58
N ALA A 143 -21.40 1.05 14.51
CA ALA A 143 -22.30 1.45 15.60
C ALA A 143 -22.41 0.42 16.76
N SER A 144 -22.03 -0.85 16.56
CA SER A 144 -22.43 -1.98 17.43
C SER A 144 -21.29 -2.80 18.06
N GLY A 145 -20.17 -2.17 18.43
CA GLY A 145 -19.04 -2.85 19.08
C GLY A 145 -19.16 -2.93 20.62
N PRO A 146 -18.75 -4.05 21.27
CA PRO A 146 -18.64 -4.09 22.72
C PRO A 146 -17.61 -3.07 23.24
N CYS A 147 -17.77 -2.60 24.47
CA CYS A 147 -16.84 -1.66 25.12
C CYS A 147 -15.53 -2.31 25.61
N SER A 148 -15.33 -3.61 25.36
CA SER A 148 -14.10 -4.30 25.76
C SER A 148 -12.88 -3.75 25.01
N PRO A 149 -11.73 -3.60 25.68
CA PRO A 149 -10.51 -3.22 25.00
C PRO A 149 -10.10 -4.30 23.98
N PRO A 150 -9.51 -3.91 22.84
CA PRO A 150 -8.99 -4.86 21.88
C PRO A 150 -7.82 -5.67 22.48
N PRO A 151 -7.53 -6.86 21.92
CA PRO A 151 -6.43 -7.68 22.39
C PRO A 151 -5.08 -6.96 22.25
N ARG A 152 -4.10 -7.36 23.08
CA ARG A 152 -2.71 -6.95 22.86
C ARG A 152 -2.14 -7.78 21.72
N THR A 153 -1.69 -7.13 20.66
CA THR A 153 -0.92 -7.77 19.58
C THR A 153 0.58 -7.66 19.81
N ALA A 154 1.36 -8.61 19.33
CA ALA A 154 2.82 -8.57 19.31
C ALA A 154 3.32 -7.95 18.00
N VAL A 155 4.55 -7.45 17.99
CA VAL A 155 5.17 -6.88 16.78
C VAL A 155 5.46 -7.95 15.71
N ASP A 156 5.56 -9.21 16.13
CA ASP A 156 5.80 -10.35 15.25
C ASP A 156 4.51 -11.07 14.85
N ASP A 157 3.34 -10.58 15.28
CA ASP A 157 2.06 -11.11 14.82
C ASP A 157 1.87 -10.82 13.32
N PRO A 158 1.35 -11.79 12.54
CA PRO A 158 0.93 -11.56 11.17
C PRO A 158 -0.13 -10.46 11.11
N ALA A 159 0.11 -9.45 10.27
CA ALA A 159 -0.82 -8.36 10.04
C ALA A 159 -1.59 -8.60 8.74
N TRP A 160 -0.88 -8.82 7.63
CA TRP A 160 -1.46 -8.95 6.30
C TRP A 160 -0.98 -10.24 5.60
N ILE A 161 -1.85 -10.83 4.78
CA ILE A 161 -1.50 -11.86 3.81
C ILE A 161 -1.82 -11.30 2.42
N LEU A 162 -0.79 -11.13 1.61
CA LEU A 162 -0.91 -10.60 0.25
C LEU A 162 -0.63 -11.71 -0.75
N TYR A 163 -1.61 -12.02 -1.60
CA TYR A 163 -1.44 -13.02 -2.63
C TYR A 163 -0.62 -12.49 -3.81
N THR A 164 0.42 -13.23 -4.18
CA THR A 164 1.25 -13.00 -5.37
C THR A 164 1.05 -14.11 -6.39
N SER A 165 1.31 -13.83 -7.67
CA SER A 165 1.35 -14.85 -8.72
C SER A 165 2.50 -15.82 -8.43
N GLY A 166 2.19 -17.05 -8.04
CA GLY A 166 3.21 -18.07 -7.80
C GLY A 166 3.81 -18.62 -9.10
N SER A 167 5.08 -18.99 -9.08
CA SER A 167 5.79 -19.60 -10.21
C SER A 167 5.16 -20.91 -10.71
N THR A 168 4.36 -21.58 -9.87
CA THR A 168 3.64 -22.83 -10.17
C THR A 168 2.22 -22.60 -10.70
N GLY A 169 1.86 -21.37 -11.05
CA GLY A 169 0.53 -20.98 -11.56
C GLY A 169 -0.56 -20.82 -10.50
N ARG A 170 -0.33 -21.25 -9.26
CA ARG A 170 -1.23 -20.98 -8.12
C ARG A 170 -0.71 -19.82 -7.28
N PRO A 171 -1.55 -18.84 -6.89
CA PRO A 171 -1.12 -17.74 -6.05
C PRO A 171 -0.56 -18.21 -4.70
N ARG A 172 0.41 -17.49 -4.13
CA ARG A 172 0.96 -17.75 -2.78
C ARG A 172 0.69 -16.56 -1.87
N GLY A 173 0.35 -16.79 -0.61
CA GLY A 173 0.00 -15.72 0.33
C GLY A 173 1.20 -15.27 1.14
N ALA A 174 1.89 -14.21 0.75
CA ALA A 174 3.01 -13.68 1.53
C ALA A 174 2.52 -13.11 2.87
N VAL A 175 3.01 -13.67 3.98
CA VAL A 175 2.64 -13.29 5.35
C VAL A 175 3.53 -12.14 5.83
N LEU A 176 2.96 -10.96 6.01
CA LEU A 176 3.66 -9.77 6.50
C LEU A 176 3.29 -9.50 7.97
N THR A 177 4.29 -9.38 8.84
CA THR A 177 4.09 -9.05 10.25
C THR A 177 4.05 -7.54 10.46
N HIS A 178 3.62 -7.09 11.64
CA HIS A 178 3.73 -5.68 12.00
C HIS A 178 5.18 -5.16 11.86
N ARG A 179 6.16 -5.93 12.35
CA ARG A 179 7.58 -5.61 12.27
C ARG A 179 8.06 -5.52 10.83
N SER A 180 7.82 -6.55 10.00
CA SER A 180 8.31 -6.57 8.62
C SER A 180 7.73 -5.41 7.82
N PHE A 181 6.45 -5.12 8.03
CA PHE A 181 5.75 -4.02 7.35
C PHE A 181 6.30 -2.66 7.76
N LEU A 182 6.47 -2.41 9.06
CA LEU A 182 7.01 -1.14 9.56
C LEU A 182 8.48 -0.92 9.18
N ALA A 183 9.26 -1.99 9.07
CA ALA A 183 10.62 -1.95 8.53
C ALA A 183 10.61 -1.56 7.04
N GLY A 184 9.70 -2.11 6.25
CA GLY A 184 9.48 -1.73 4.84
C GLY A 184 9.12 -0.25 4.69
N LEU A 185 8.25 0.28 5.56
CA LEU A 185 7.93 1.71 5.58
C LEU A 185 9.15 2.58 5.92
N ALA A 186 9.96 2.16 6.90
CA ALA A 186 11.17 2.89 7.27
C ALA A 186 12.19 2.91 6.13
N SER A 187 12.37 1.78 5.45
CA SER A 187 13.19 1.66 4.24
C SER A 187 12.70 2.61 3.15
N ALA A 188 11.40 2.57 2.81
CA ALA A 188 10.83 3.45 1.79
C ALA A 188 10.99 4.95 2.11
N ALA A 189 10.91 5.34 3.38
CA ALA A 189 11.08 6.72 3.83
C ALA A 189 12.49 7.28 3.59
N LEU A 190 13.53 6.42 3.53
CA LEU A 190 14.90 6.85 3.25
C LEU A 190 15.06 7.33 1.80
N ALA A 191 14.40 6.67 0.85
CA ALA A 191 14.47 7.04 -0.56
C ALA A 191 13.38 8.03 -0.98
N ARG A 192 12.21 7.99 -0.32
CA ARG A 192 11.05 8.84 -0.60
C ARG A 192 10.58 9.50 0.70
N PRO A 193 11.31 10.52 1.20
CA PRO A 193 10.95 11.19 2.44
C PRO A 193 9.61 11.91 2.30
N VAL A 194 8.73 11.68 3.27
CA VAL A 194 7.45 12.41 3.38
C VAL A 194 7.69 13.67 4.20
N GLN A 195 7.32 14.81 3.63
CA GLN A 195 7.51 16.11 4.27
C GLN A 195 6.21 16.62 4.92
N PRO A 196 6.33 17.52 5.92
CA PRO A 196 5.17 18.19 6.49
C PRO A 196 4.36 18.91 5.42
N GLY A 197 3.04 18.72 5.44
CA GLY A 197 2.12 19.31 4.46
C GLY A 197 1.99 18.54 3.15
N ASP A 198 2.68 17.40 3.00
CA ASP A 198 2.53 16.57 1.81
C ASP A 198 1.09 16.07 1.62
N ARG A 199 0.71 16.06 0.35
CA ARG A 199 -0.51 15.48 -0.20
C ARG A 199 -0.10 14.49 -1.27
N TYR A 200 -0.39 13.22 -1.01
CA TYR A 200 0.07 12.11 -1.84
C TYR A 200 -1.10 11.54 -2.65
N TYR A 201 -0.99 11.54 -3.98
CA TYR A 201 -2.00 10.91 -4.84
C TYR A 201 -1.79 9.39 -4.92
N TYR A 202 -2.80 8.61 -4.53
CA TYR A 202 -2.77 7.15 -4.50
C TYR A 202 -3.82 6.55 -5.45
N PRO A 203 -3.40 6.08 -6.65
CA PRO A 203 -4.30 5.45 -7.62
C PRO A 203 -4.13 3.94 -7.76
N PHE A 204 -3.14 3.36 -7.07
CA PHE A 204 -2.92 1.91 -7.11
C PHE A 204 -4.00 1.15 -6.36
N PRO A 205 -4.27 -0.11 -6.67
CA PRO A 205 -5.22 -0.91 -5.89
C PRO A 205 -4.71 -1.16 -4.46
N LEU A 206 -5.56 -0.98 -3.46
CA LEU A 206 -5.25 -1.24 -2.04
C LEU A 206 -5.00 -2.73 -1.73
N PHE A 207 -5.39 -3.65 -2.61
CA PHE A 207 -5.13 -5.08 -2.44
C PHE A 207 -3.71 -5.54 -2.84
N HIS A 208 -2.84 -4.61 -3.23
CA HIS A 208 -1.42 -4.89 -3.49
C HIS A 208 -0.53 -4.31 -2.40
N VAL A 209 0.73 -4.77 -2.35
CA VAL A 209 1.76 -4.23 -1.43
C VAL A 209 1.92 -2.72 -1.55
N ALA A 210 1.62 -2.12 -2.71
CA ALA A 210 1.61 -0.68 -2.92
C ALA A 210 0.78 0.10 -1.88
N ALA A 211 -0.22 -0.52 -1.24
CA ALA A 211 -0.98 0.06 -0.14
C ALA A 211 -0.10 0.49 1.05
N HIS A 212 1.12 -0.03 1.17
CA HIS A 212 2.12 0.48 2.11
C HIS A 212 2.36 1.98 1.95
N ASN A 213 2.19 2.54 0.74
CA ASN A 213 2.36 3.98 0.52
C ASN A 213 1.31 4.78 1.30
N VAL A 214 0.08 4.30 1.45
CA VAL A 214 -0.93 4.96 2.30
C VAL A 214 -0.42 5.01 3.75
N LEU A 215 0.10 3.89 4.25
CA LEU A 215 0.64 3.79 5.61
C LEU A 215 1.89 4.63 5.81
N LEU A 216 2.77 4.74 4.79
CA LEU A 216 3.95 5.61 4.80
C LEU A 216 3.54 7.08 4.98
N GLN A 217 2.57 7.55 4.18
CA GLN A 217 2.08 8.91 4.25
C GLN A 217 1.44 9.18 5.62
N HIS A 218 0.58 8.27 6.08
CA HIS A 218 -0.03 8.39 7.40
C HIS A 218 0.99 8.36 8.54
N ARG A 219 2.06 7.57 8.44
CA ARG A 219 3.14 7.53 9.45
C ARG A 219 3.78 8.90 9.66
N HIS A 220 3.86 9.71 8.61
CA HIS A 220 4.39 11.07 8.66
C HIS A 220 3.31 12.15 8.73
N GLY A 221 2.04 11.78 8.79
CA GLY A 221 0.94 12.71 8.98
C GLY A 221 0.50 13.44 7.72
N ALA A 222 0.93 12.98 6.53
CA ALA A 222 0.55 13.52 5.24
C ALA A 222 -0.87 13.06 4.84
N ALA A 223 -1.54 13.85 4.00
CA ALA A 223 -2.83 13.48 3.45
C ALA A 223 -2.67 12.54 2.25
N VAL A 224 -3.52 11.54 2.14
CA VAL A 224 -3.62 10.68 0.95
C VAL A 224 -4.84 11.09 0.14
N VAL A 225 -4.61 11.55 -1.08
CA VAL A 225 -5.66 11.73 -2.09
C VAL A 225 -5.93 10.36 -2.71
N LEU A 226 -6.94 9.69 -2.18
CA LEU A 226 -7.29 8.33 -2.55
C LEU A 226 -8.17 8.36 -3.81
N ALA A 227 -7.70 7.73 -4.89
CA ALA A 227 -8.49 7.57 -6.10
C ALA A 227 -9.10 6.17 -6.17
N PRO A 228 -10.36 6.01 -6.66
CA PRO A 228 -10.98 4.70 -6.87
C PRO A 228 -10.15 3.80 -7.79
N SER A 229 -9.64 4.41 -8.86
CA SER A 229 -8.70 3.87 -9.84
C SER A 229 -7.90 5.02 -10.47
N PHE A 230 -6.87 4.69 -11.24
CA PHE A 230 -6.16 5.69 -12.02
C PHE A 230 -7.01 6.17 -13.19
N GLU A 231 -7.21 7.48 -13.28
CA GLU A 231 -7.71 8.18 -14.46
C GLU A 231 -6.89 9.45 -14.65
N ALA A 232 -6.37 9.68 -15.86
CA ALA A 232 -5.44 10.79 -16.12
C ALA A 232 -6.09 12.15 -15.85
N SER A 233 -7.33 12.37 -16.31
CA SER A 233 -8.07 13.60 -16.06
C SER A 233 -8.26 13.86 -14.55
N ALA A 234 -8.66 12.84 -13.79
CA ALA A 234 -8.85 12.94 -12.34
C ALA A 234 -7.52 13.20 -11.61
N ALA A 235 -6.41 12.59 -12.05
CA ALA A 235 -5.08 12.85 -11.50
C ALA A 235 -4.66 14.31 -11.73
N LEU A 236 -4.88 14.87 -12.92
CA LEU A 236 -4.58 16.27 -13.24
C LEU A 236 -5.46 17.23 -12.42
N THR A 237 -6.76 16.95 -12.30
CA THR A 237 -7.67 17.71 -11.44
C THR A 237 -7.21 17.69 -9.98
N ALA A 238 -6.84 16.52 -9.46
CA ALA A 238 -6.29 16.40 -8.11
C ALA A 238 -5.00 17.23 -7.93
N CYS A 239 -4.10 17.24 -8.91
CA CYS A 239 -2.88 18.05 -8.85
C CYS A 239 -3.21 19.55 -8.77
N ARG A 240 -4.14 20.03 -9.59
CA ARG A 240 -4.54 21.44 -9.65
C ARG A 240 -5.31 21.89 -8.42
N GLU A 241 -6.33 21.14 -8.02
CA GLU A 241 -7.32 21.56 -7.02
C GLU A 241 -6.89 21.20 -5.60
N LEU A 242 -6.27 20.03 -5.44
CA LEU A 242 -5.86 19.52 -4.13
C LEU A 242 -4.37 19.76 -3.87
N GLY A 243 -3.62 20.38 -4.79
CA GLY A 243 -2.21 20.70 -4.59
C GLY A 243 -1.38 19.46 -4.27
N VAL A 244 -1.52 18.40 -5.08
CA VAL A 244 -0.76 17.16 -4.91
C VAL A 244 0.74 17.48 -4.97
N THR A 245 1.47 16.95 -3.98
CA THR A 245 2.90 17.21 -3.80
C THR A 245 3.77 16.04 -4.23
N SER A 246 3.21 14.83 -4.20
CA SER A 246 3.88 13.62 -4.61
C SER A 246 2.86 12.56 -5.03
N MET A 247 3.30 11.61 -5.84
CA MET A 247 2.47 10.49 -6.25
C MET A 247 3.35 9.28 -6.54
N SER A 248 2.75 8.11 -6.74
CA SER A 248 3.44 7.03 -7.43
C SER A 248 2.55 6.44 -8.50
N LEU A 249 3.13 6.16 -9.66
CA LEU A 249 2.44 5.74 -10.87
C LEU A 249 3.19 4.58 -11.54
N ALA A 250 2.44 3.65 -12.14
CA ALA A 250 3.03 2.66 -13.03
C ALA A 250 3.47 3.34 -14.34
N PRO A 251 4.43 2.77 -15.09
CA PRO A 251 4.84 3.29 -16.40
C PRO A 251 3.67 3.56 -17.35
N THR A 252 2.65 2.68 -17.39
CA THR A 252 1.45 2.87 -18.22
C THR A 252 0.61 4.07 -17.78
N MET A 253 0.46 4.28 -16.47
CA MET A 253 -0.25 5.44 -15.91
C MET A 253 0.48 6.74 -16.24
N LEU A 254 1.82 6.73 -16.16
CA LEU A 254 2.65 7.87 -16.56
C LEU A 254 2.52 8.20 -18.04
N ALA A 255 2.53 7.20 -18.92
CA ALA A 255 2.28 7.41 -20.34
C ALA A 255 0.89 8.01 -20.58
N MET A 256 -0.16 7.43 -19.97
CA MET A 256 -1.52 7.95 -20.06
C MET A 256 -1.65 9.41 -19.57
N LEU A 257 -0.94 9.77 -18.49
CA LEU A 257 -0.92 11.13 -17.97
C LEU A 257 -0.30 12.10 -18.98
N LEU A 258 0.88 11.77 -19.52
CA LEU A 258 1.59 12.62 -20.48
C LEU A 258 0.92 12.69 -21.86
N ASP A 259 0.22 11.62 -22.26
CA ASP A 259 -0.52 11.56 -23.53
C ASP A 259 -1.92 12.20 -23.43
N HIS A 260 -2.36 12.58 -22.24
CA HIS A 260 -3.67 13.20 -22.04
C HIS A 260 -3.72 14.57 -22.75
N PRO A 261 -4.77 14.87 -23.55
CA PRO A 261 -4.84 16.10 -24.35
C PRO A 261 -4.79 17.39 -23.52
N ASP A 262 -5.30 17.33 -22.29
CA ASP A 262 -5.33 18.46 -21.36
C ASP A 262 -4.09 18.54 -20.44
N PHE A 263 -3.12 17.64 -20.60
CA PHE A 263 -1.89 17.68 -19.82
C PHE A 263 -1.07 18.91 -20.20
N ARG A 264 -0.64 19.64 -19.17
CA ARG A 264 0.31 20.74 -19.27
C ARG A 264 1.38 20.53 -18.19
N PRO A 265 2.67 20.75 -18.46
CA PRO A 265 3.72 20.61 -17.44
C PRO A 265 3.45 21.38 -16.14
N GLU A 266 2.76 22.52 -16.24
CA GLU A 266 2.36 23.38 -15.13
C GLU A 266 1.39 22.71 -14.15
N ASP A 267 0.66 21.68 -14.60
CA ASP A 267 -0.22 20.87 -13.75
C ASP A 267 0.54 20.16 -12.64
N LEU A 268 1.83 19.90 -12.86
CA LEU A 268 2.73 19.25 -11.91
C LEU A 268 3.59 20.26 -11.13
N SER A 269 3.27 21.55 -11.16
CA SER A 269 4.05 22.61 -10.51
C SER A 269 4.22 22.41 -8.99
N TRP A 270 3.23 21.83 -8.32
CA TRP A 270 3.30 21.46 -6.90
C TRP A 270 3.89 20.07 -6.66
N VAL A 271 3.94 19.23 -7.70
CA VAL A 271 4.42 17.85 -7.60
C VAL A 271 5.94 17.86 -7.58
N ARG A 272 6.50 17.59 -6.42
CA ARG A 272 7.94 17.60 -6.19
C ARG A 272 8.58 16.30 -6.64
N SER A 273 7.88 15.18 -6.43
CA SER A 273 8.40 13.87 -6.82
C SER A 273 7.32 12.91 -7.31
N ILE A 274 7.69 12.10 -8.29
CA ILE A 274 6.93 10.95 -8.77
C ILE A 274 7.72 9.68 -8.54
N GLY A 275 7.18 8.82 -7.68
CA GLY A 275 7.63 7.44 -7.56
C GLY A 275 7.12 6.57 -8.71
N TYR A 276 7.90 5.59 -9.15
CA TYR A 276 7.43 4.60 -10.10
C TYR A 276 8.02 3.21 -9.84
N GLY A 277 7.34 2.20 -10.37
CA GLY A 277 7.69 0.79 -10.15
C GLY A 277 6.60 -0.15 -10.69
N ALA A 278 6.51 -1.34 -10.10
CA ALA A 278 5.57 -2.43 -10.45
C ALA A 278 5.77 -3.08 -11.84
N SER A 279 6.34 -2.38 -12.81
CA SER A 279 6.77 -2.95 -14.09
C SER A 279 8.04 -2.27 -14.60
N ALA A 280 8.67 -2.86 -15.61
CA ALA A 280 9.80 -2.24 -16.29
C ALA A 280 9.41 -0.87 -16.86
N MET A 281 10.26 0.12 -16.64
CA MET A 281 10.06 1.49 -17.10
C MET A 281 10.78 1.70 -18.46
N PRO A 282 10.06 2.10 -19.52
CA PRO A 282 10.70 2.41 -20.79
C PRO A 282 11.63 3.63 -20.67
N VAL A 283 12.89 3.47 -21.09
CA VAL A 283 13.88 4.58 -21.08
C VAL A 283 13.41 5.79 -21.91
N THR A 284 12.65 5.54 -22.98
CA THR A 284 12.04 6.59 -23.80
C THR A 284 11.03 7.43 -23.01
N LEU A 285 10.24 6.81 -22.14
CA LEU A 285 9.28 7.49 -21.28
C LEU A 285 9.99 8.29 -20.18
N LEU A 286 11.04 7.75 -19.56
CA LEU A 286 11.86 8.49 -18.59
C LEU A 286 12.50 9.74 -19.21
N ARG A 287 13.09 9.60 -20.40
CA ARG A 287 13.67 10.75 -21.12
C ARG A 287 12.61 11.77 -21.50
N ARG A 288 11.38 11.35 -21.77
CA ARG A 288 10.27 12.26 -22.02
C ARG A 288 9.92 13.05 -20.75
N LEU A 289 9.73 12.38 -19.62
CA LEU A 289 9.46 13.01 -18.32
C LEU A 289 10.54 14.03 -17.95
N LEU A 290 11.82 13.65 -18.05
CA LEU A 290 12.95 14.52 -17.71
C LEU A 290 13.09 15.75 -18.62
N ARG A 291 12.55 15.70 -19.84
CA ARG A 291 12.54 16.85 -20.76
C ARG A 291 11.32 17.74 -20.60
N GLU A 292 10.15 17.14 -20.39
CA GLU A 292 8.86 17.84 -20.37
C GLU A 292 8.50 18.38 -18.98
N THR A 293 9.15 17.90 -17.92
CA THR A 293 8.79 18.23 -16.53
C THR A 293 10.03 18.45 -15.67
N ALA A 294 9.87 19.21 -14.59
CA ALA A 294 10.90 19.43 -13.57
C ALA A 294 10.73 18.55 -12.32
N VAL A 295 9.83 17.56 -12.37
CA VAL A 295 9.53 16.72 -11.20
C VAL A 295 10.67 15.75 -10.93
N ASP A 296 11.00 15.54 -9.66
CA ASP A 296 11.97 14.54 -9.29
C ASP A 296 11.40 13.13 -9.50
N LEU A 297 12.23 12.23 -10.01
CA LEU A 297 11.82 10.85 -10.28
C LEU A 297 12.48 9.90 -9.27
N CYS A 298 11.72 8.92 -8.80
CA CYS A 298 12.25 7.88 -7.92
C CYS A 298 11.74 6.50 -8.35
N GLN A 299 12.64 5.64 -8.82
CA GLN A 299 12.31 4.25 -9.09
C GLN A 299 12.39 3.45 -7.79
N SER A 300 11.47 2.51 -7.62
CA SER A 300 11.52 1.53 -6.55
C SER A 300 11.61 0.12 -7.12
N TYR A 301 12.48 -0.71 -6.55
CA TYR A 301 12.58 -2.14 -6.82
C TYR A 301 12.35 -2.95 -5.56
N GLY A 302 11.43 -3.90 -5.68
CA GLY A 302 10.91 -4.66 -4.57
C GLY A 302 9.86 -5.66 -5.01
N MET A 303 9.31 -6.33 -4.00
CA MET A 303 8.29 -7.35 -4.16
C MET A 303 7.45 -7.43 -2.88
N THR A 304 6.30 -8.07 -2.96
CA THR A 304 5.39 -8.23 -1.82
C THR A 304 6.10 -8.88 -0.63
N GLU A 305 6.95 -9.87 -0.90
CA GLU A 305 7.73 -10.62 0.09
C GLU A 305 8.78 -9.77 0.83
N LEU A 306 9.00 -8.53 0.39
CA LEU A 306 9.90 -7.57 1.04
C LEU A 306 9.12 -6.45 1.74
N SER A 307 7.81 -6.58 1.92
CA SER A 307 6.95 -5.51 2.47
C SER A 307 7.16 -4.15 1.77
N GLY A 308 7.45 -4.18 0.47
CA GLY A 308 7.80 -2.99 -0.30
C GLY A 308 9.10 -3.16 -1.07
N SER A 309 10.01 -2.19 -0.94
CA SER A 309 11.19 -2.04 -1.81
C SER A 309 12.49 -1.97 -1.02
N VAL A 310 13.57 -2.45 -1.62
CA VAL A 310 14.92 -2.50 -1.02
C VAL A 310 15.96 -1.73 -1.81
N ALA A 311 15.71 -1.47 -3.09
CA ALA A 311 16.59 -0.69 -3.95
C ALA A 311 15.82 0.42 -4.65
N PHE A 312 16.49 1.57 -4.82
CA PHE A 312 15.89 2.76 -5.41
C PHE A 312 16.85 3.47 -6.35
N LEU A 313 16.34 3.91 -7.50
CA LEU A 313 17.01 4.88 -8.36
C LEU A 313 16.52 6.26 -7.95
N THR A 314 17.39 7.07 -7.39
CA THR A 314 17.04 8.34 -6.73
C THR A 314 16.83 9.48 -7.73
N ALA A 315 16.26 10.59 -7.26
CA ALA A 315 16.15 11.81 -8.07
C ALA A 315 17.52 12.31 -8.57
N GLU A 316 18.55 12.20 -7.73
CA GLU A 316 19.92 12.54 -8.10
C GLU A 316 20.44 11.65 -9.23
N ASP A 317 20.21 10.33 -9.14
CA ASP A 317 20.60 9.40 -10.21
C ASP A 317 19.89 9.74 -11.54
N HIS A 318 18.62 10.14 -11.50
CA HIS A 318 17.88 10.55 -12.71
C HIS A 318 18.43 11.83 -13.33
N ARG A 319 18.77 12.83 -12.51
CA ARG A 319 19.41 14.07 -12.98
C ARG A 319 20.79 13.78 -13.58
N ALA A 320 21.61 13.00 -12.88
CA ALA A 320 22.90 12.54 -13.40
C ALA A 320 22.73 11.78 -14.73
N ALA A 321 21.67 10.98 -14.87
CA ALA A 321 21.38 10.25 -16.10
C ALA A 321 20.98 11.15 -17.27
N ALA A 322 20.31 12.26 -17.00
CA ALA A 322 19.95 13.26 -18.01
C ALA A 322 21.20 14.03 -18.51
N GLU A 323 22.16 14.27 -17.64
CA GLU A 323 23.33 15.11 -17.93
C GLU A 323 24.53 14.33 -18.49
N SER A 324 24.96 13.28 -17.81
CA SER A 324 26.27 12.66 -18.08
C SER A 324 26.30 11.13 -18.01
N GLN A 325 25.32 10.48 -17.38
CA GLN A 325 25.33 9.04 -17.08
C GLN A 325 24.06 8.32 -17.56
N PRO A 326 23.72 8.33 -18.86
CA PRO A 326 22.46 7.79 -19.37
C PRO A 326 22.25 6.30 -19.11
N GLY A 327 23.31 5.55 -18.79
CA GLY A 327 23.24 4.15 -18.38
C GLY A 327 22.49 3.92 -17.08
N LEU A 328 22.40 4.91 -16.19
CA LEU A 328 21.68 4.80 -14.91
C LEU A 328 20.19 4.51 -15.09
N LEU A 329 19.56 4.99 -16.18
CA LEU A 329 18.14 4.73 -16.47
C LEU A 329 17.83 3.25 -16.79
N LYS A 330 18.86 2.40 -16.94
CA LYS A 330 18.71 0.95 -17.10
C LYS A 330 18.81 0.19 -15.77
N SER A 331 19.17 0.88 -14.68
CA SER A 331 19.32 0.30 -13.36
C SER A 331 18.04 0.41 -12.55
N VAL A 332 17.90 -0.45 -11.54
CA VAL A 332 16.91 -0.30 -10.46
C VAL A 332 17.43 0.56 -9.30
N GLY A 333 18.67 1.06 -9.43
CA GLY A 333 19.32 1.94 -8.48
C GLY A 333 20.14 1.19 -7.44
N ARG A 334 20.19 1.71 -6.21
CA ARG A 334 21.06 1.23 -5.13
C ARG A 334 20.27 0.66 -3.98
N VAL A 335 20.84 -0.35 -3.34
CA VAL A 335 20.31 -0.98 -2.13
C VAL A 335 20.37 0.02 -0.97
N LEU A 336 19.29 0.12 -0.20
CA LEU A 336 19.25 0.98 0.97
C LEU A 336 19.98 0.37 2.18
N PRO A 337 20.44 1.17 3.15
CA PRO A 337 21.14 0.68 4.34
C PRO A 337 20.35 -0.31 5.21
N THR A 338 19.04 -0.43 4.99
CA THR A 338 18.11 -1.32 5.68
C THR A 338 18.09 -2.74 5.12
N ALA A 339 18.81 -3.00 4.03
CA ALA A 339 18.85 -4.28 3.36
C ALA A 339 20.26 -4.66 2.91
N GLU A 340 20.51 -5.96 2.85
CA GLU A 340 21.69 -6.55 2.22
C GLU A 340 21.25 -7.32 0.99
N VAL A 341 21.94 -7.09 -0.12
CA VAL A 341 21.67 -7.78 -1.38
C VAL A 341 22.97 -8.33 -1.93
N ARG A 342 22.92 -9.57 -2.42
CA ARG A 342 24.01 -10.19 -3.16
C ARG A 342 23.48 -10.85 -4.43
N ILE A 343 24.34 -10.95 -5.43
CA ILE A 343 24.07 -11.71 -6.67
C ILE A 343 24.72 -13.07 -6.50
N ALA A 344 23.96 -14.15 -6.72
CA ALA A 344 24.42 -15.51 -6.51
C ALA A 344 24.27 -16.39 -7.76
N ASP A 345 25.10 -17.42 -7.86
CA ASP A 345 24.94 -18.49 -8.85
C ASP A 345 23.97 -19.58 -8.36
N ASP A 346 23.79 -20.62 -9.17
CA ASP A 346 22.92 -21.78 -8.86
C ASP A 346 23.39 -22.58 -7.62
N ALA A 347 24.66 -22.46 -7.23
CA ALA A 347 25.20 -23.08 -6.02
C ALA A 347 24.95 -22.21 -4.77
N GLY A 348 24.46 -20.99 -4.95
CA GLY A 348 24.23 -20.01 -3.89
C GLY A 348 25.47 -19.21 -3.50
N ASP A 349 26.56 -19.31 -4.27
CA ASP A 349 27.81 -18.59 -4.03
C ASP A 349 27.75 -17.16 -4.60
N THR A 350 28.40 -16.22 -3.92
CA THR A 350 28.36 -14.80 -4.33
C THR A 350 29.20 -14.57 -5.60
N LEU A 351 28.58 -13.99 -6.61
CA LEU A 351 29.20 -13.64 -7.87
C LEU A 351 29.91 -12.27 -7.84
N PRO A 352 30.97 -12.07 -8.66
CA PRO A 352 31.66 -10.80 -8.77
C PRO A 352 30.81 -9.72 -9.46
N CYS A 353 31.18 -8.45 -9.28
CA CYS A 353 30.53 -7.33 -9.95
C CYS A 353 30.54 -7.49 -11.48
N GLY A 354 29.36 -7.29 -12.10
CA GLY A 354 29.16 -7.40 -13.55
C GLY A 354 28.70 -8.79 -14.03
N ALA A 355 28.70 -9.81 -13.17
CA ALA A 355 28.11 -11.10 -13.48
C ALA A 355 26.58 -11.08 -13.30
N GLU A 356 25.88 -11.89 -14.11
CA GLU A 356 24.44 -12.10 -14.00
C GLU A 356 24.14 -13.30 -13.10
N GLY A 357 23.13 -13.19 -12.23
CA GLY A 357 22.76 -14.24 -11.29
C GLY A 357 21.49 -13.91 -10.50
N GLU A 358 21.15 -14.76 -9.53
CA GLU A 358 19.97 -14.60 -8.68
C GLU A 358 20.16 -13.48 -7.64
N ILE A 359 19.15 -12.64 -7.45
CA ILE A 359 19.14 -11.58 -6.44
C ILE A 359 18.68 -12.16 -5.11
N LEU A 360 19.59 -12.24 -4.15
CA LEU A 360 19.29 -12.70 -2.79
C LEU A 360 19.28 -11.52 -1.83
N VAL A 361 18.21 -11.43 -1.03
CA VAL A 361 17.94 -10.29 -0.14
C VAL A 361 17.85 -10.76 1.31
N ARG A 362 18.53 -10.04 2.21
CA ARG A 362 18.36 -10.15 3.67
C ARG A 362 17.99 -8.78 4.23
N ALA A 363 16.83 -8.68 4.87
CA ALA A 363 16.37 -7.44 5.49
C ALA A 363 15.32 -7.72 6.58
N GLU A 364 15.12 -6.80 7.52
CA GLU A 364 14.04 -6.92 8.52
C GLU A 364 12.64 -6.86 7.88
N GLN A 365 12.52 -6.26 6.71
CA GLN A 365 11.25 -6.14 5.96
C GLN A 365 10.83 -7.41 5.21
N CYS A 366 11.66 -8.46 5.22
CA CYS A 366 11.31 -9.75 4.64
C CYS A 366 10.05 -10.32 5.32
N MET A 367 9.16 -10.91 4.51
CA MET A 367 7.98 -11.62 4.98
C MET A 367 8.34 -12.76 5.95
N ALA A 368 7.35 -13.21 6.73
CA ALA A 368 7.51 -14.36 7.62
C ALA A 368 7.46 -15.71 6.88
N GLY A 369 6.82 -15.77 5.71
CA GLY A 369 6.61 -17.01 4.96
C GLY A 369 5.40 -16.92 4.03
N TYR A 370 5.02 -18.06 3.43
CA TYR A 370 3.85 -18.21 2.57
C TYR A 370 2.71 -19.01 3.23
#